data_AF-A0A2H1WJM5-F1
#
_entry.id   AF-A0A2H1WJM5-F1
#
_cell.length_a   1.000
_cell.length_b   1.000
_cell.length_c   1.000
_cell.angle_alpha   90.00
_cell.angle_beta   90.00
_cell.angle_gamma   90.00
#
_symmetry.space_group_name_H-M   'P 1'
#
loop_
_entity.id
_entity.type
_entity.pdbx_description
1 polymer ?
#
loop_
_entity_poly.entity_id
_entity_poly.type
_entity_poly.pdbx_seq_one_letter_code
_entity_poly.pdbx_strand_id
1 'polypeptide(L)'
;MALVLVVCAYLLSSVVGVDITIHHHITCSAYGYHLLEAKFGPEVYLLCLKLKPIGSSPLASRHSALFLDPDDHDEKIHTPLKSIPLADITMAYGFPVEDPASGTAEGYIGEDHQFYGVLHLGNRTLHADPYGNDDPTKYFGAFENDNMAAPRFRRAHAQYNVLERVPFFPYGIEERKKVPGVARARICDLLLLADKEFFEKDANSSLNHVVRRMMHAVAQADIIFRNADFNEDGIPDNIGFSVKYILVLTSNDTNTRVFGDLLTDKAIDGRAYLMRFARLRRLSEVCLGVAFSGHAFHNRTLGLSFTSLGGGMGGAAGGLCDRRAYGRSFNTLAIAHATTEAMSRVPERIAALTLAHEMGHSFGAHHDDNFPNPECRGYLMGSQSSTVVNGLNFEFSLCSKRLIAATLSSMSYCLMEEDRPYCGNGLMSLMFSKET
;
A
#
# COMPACT_ATOMS: atom_id res chain seq x y z
N MET A 1 -63.26 24.25 17.80
CA MET A 1 -62.53 24.36 16.52
C MET A 1 -60.99 24.35 16.66
N ALA A 2 -60.40 24.12 17.84
CA ALA A 2 -58.93 24.07 18.00
C ALA A 2 -58.33 22.65 18.01
N LEU A 3 -59.14 21.60 18.21
CA LEU A 3 -58.64 20.22 18.32
C LEU A 3 -58.50 19.49 16.97
N VAL A 4 -59.19 19.96 15.93
CA VAL A 4 -59.23 19.30 14.61
C VAL A 4 -58.03 19.69 13.73
N LEU A 5 -57.42 20.86 13.97
CA LEU A 5 -56.24 21.32 13.22
C LEU A 5 -54.92 20.66 13.65
N VAL A 6 -54.81 20.21 14.90
CA VAL A 6 -53.59 19.54 15.41
C VAL A 6 -53.49 18.11 14.90
N VAL A 7 -54.62 17.40 14.76
CA VAL A 7 -54.65 16.02 14.23
C VAL A 7 -54.35 16.00 12.73
N CYS A 8 -54.72 17.05 11.99
CA CYS A 8 -54.41 17.16 10.56
C CYS A 8 -52.92 17.48 10.31
N ALA A 9 -52.26 18.24 11.20
CA ALA A 9 -50.81 18.49 11.12
C ALA A 9 -49.95 17.27 11.50
N TYR A 10 -50.46 16.40 12.38
CA TYR A 10 -49.80 15.12 12.72
C TYR A 10 -50.03 14.03 11.66
N LEU A 11 -51.14 14.08 10.90
CA LEU A 11 -51.41 13.14 9.80
C LEU A 11 -50.81 13.59 8.45
N LEU A 12 -50.44 14.86 8.30
CA LEU A 12 -49.68 15.33 7.13
C LEU A 12 -48.16 15.19 7.29
N SER A 13 -47.66 15.08 8.51
CA SER A 13 -46.23 14.77 8.77
C SER A 13 -45.92 13.26 8.70
N SER A 14 -46.92 12.39 8.62
CA SER A 14 -46.73 10.94 8.45
C SER A 14 -46.80 10.44 6.99
N VAL A 15 -47.03 11.33 6.01
CA VAL A 15 -47.19 10.95 4.58
C VAL A 15 -46.07 11.51 3.68
N VAL A 16 -45.14 12.31 4.23
CA VAL A 16 -43.96 12.83 3.48
C VAL A 16 -42.65 12.13 3.89
N GLY A 17 -42.71 11.24 4.89
CA GLY A 17 -41.59 10.36 5.25
C GLY A 17 -41.54 9.11 4.37
N VAL A 18 -41.43 9.27 3.05
CA VAL A 18 -40.69 8.24 2.30
C VAL A 18 -39.26 8.37 2.82
N ASP A 19 -38.86 7.42 3.65
CA ASP A 19 -37.57 7.41 4.36
C ASP A 19 -36.47 7.82 3.36
N ILE A 20 -35.76 8.92 3.63
CA ILE A 20 -34.79 9.51 2.69
C ILE A 20 -33.73 8.45 2.30
N THR A 21 -33.41 7.56 3.24
CA THR A 21 -32.61 6.35 3.06
C THR A 21 -33.22 5.35 2.06
N ILE A 22 -34.54 5.12 2.08
CA ILE A 22 -35.23 4.29 1.09
C ILE A 22 -35.13 4.92 -0.31
N HIS A 23 -35.30 6.24 -0.42
CA HIS A 23 -35.17 6.93 -1.72
C HIS A 23 -33.74 6.88 -2.28
N HIS A 24 -32.73 7.12 -1.43
CA HIS A 24 -31.32 6.97 -1.80
C HIS A 24 -30.96 5.52 -2.14
N HIS A 25 -31.50 4.54 -1.41
CA HIS A 25 -31.29 3.11 -1.68
C HIS A 25 -31.85 2.73 -3.05
N ILE A 26 -33.07 3.17 -3.37
CA ILE A 26 -33.67 2.97 -4.70
C ILE A 26 -32.80 3.60 -5.80
N THR A 27 -32.24 4.79 -5.54
CA THR A 27 -31.40 5.51 -6.51
C THR A 27 -30.07 4.81 -6.75
N CYS A 28 -29.29 4.46 -5.71
CA CYS A 28 -28.03 3.73 -5.89
C CYS A 28 -28.27 2.37 -6.56
N SER A 29 -29.28 1.62 -6.09
CA SER A 29 -29.56 0.26 -6.58
C SER A 29 -30.05 0.22 -8.02
N ALA A 30 -30.78 1.25 -8.48
CA ALA A 30 -31.20 1.38 -9.88
C ALA A 30 -30.02 1.42 -10.86
N TYR A 31 -28.84 1.87 -10.42
CA TYR A 31 -27.60 1.90 -11.21
C TYR A 31 -26.59 0.80 -10.83
N GLY A 32 -27.01 -0.19 -10.02
CA GLY A 32 -26.16 -1.30 -9.60
C GLY A 32 -25.12 -0.94 -8.53
N TYR A 33 -25.37 0.11 -7.74
CA TYR A 33 -24.56 0.49 -6.59
C TYR A 33 -25.23 0.03 -5.28
N HIS A 34 -24.40 -0.35 -4.31
CA HIS A 34 -24.80 -0.66 -2.95
C HIS A 34 -24.75 0.62 -2.10
N LEU A 35 -25.85 0.93 -1.42
CA LEU A 35 -25.85 2.00 -0.42
C LEU A 35 -25.21 1.49 0.87
N LEU A 36 -24.23 2.22 1.40
CA LEU A 36 -23.59 1.89 2.66
C LEU A 36 -23.30 3.16 3.48
N GLU A 37 -23.59 3.13 4.76
CA GLU A 37 -23.14 4.16 5.70
C GLU A 37 -21.70 3.88 6.11
N ALA A 38 -20.82 4.86 5.92
CA ALA A 38 -19.40 4.75 6.23
C ALA A 38 -18.97 5.84 7.23
N LYS A 39 -18.13 5.45 8.19
CA LYS A 39 -17.63 6.33 9.26
C LYS A 39 -16.19 6.74 8.98
N PHE A 40 -15.90 8.01 9.17
CA PHE A 40 -14.60 8.64 8.93
C PHE A 40 -14.24 9.49 10.15
N GLY A 41 -13.87 8.83 11.25
CA GLY A 41 -13.72 9.46 12.56
C GLY A 41 -15.07 10.02 13.06
N PRO A 42 -15.18 11.34 13.31
CA PRO A 42 -16.44 11.94 13.76
C PRO A 42 -17.48 12.15 12.64
N GLU A 43 -17.08 12.02 11.36
CA GLU A 43 -17.95 12.25 10.21
C GLU A 43 -18.56 10.94 9.71
N VAL A 44 -19.80 11.00 9.23
CA VAL A 44 -20.53 9.86 8.66
C VAL A 44 -21.06 10.26 7.30
N TYR A 45 -20.85 9.41 6.30
CA TYR A 45 -21.32 9.62 4.93
C TYR A 45 -22.06 8.39 4.42
N LEU A 46 -23.17 8.63 3.70
CA LEU A 46 -23.80 7.60 2.87
C LEU A 46 -23.06 7.53 1.54
N LEU A 47 -22.62 6.33 1.16
CA LEU A 47 -21.90 6.06 -0.08
C LEU A 47 -22.72 5.18 -1.02
N CYS A 48 -22.78 5.54 -2.31
CA CYS A 48 -23.17 4.59 -3.35
C CYS A 48 -21.90 3.88 -3.83
N LEU A 49 -21.75 2.58 -3.57
CA LEU A 49 -20.56 1.77 -3.87
C LEU A 49 -20.83 0.68 -4.90
N LYS A 50 -20.02 0.62 -5.96
CA LYS A 50 -20.02 -0.47 -6.94
C LYS A 50 -18.87 -1.41 -6.66
N LEU A 51 -19.19 -2.71 -6.60
CA LEU A 51 -18.19 -3.75 -6.41
C LEU A 51 -17.53 -4.10 -7.75
N LYS A 52 -16.20 -4.09 -7.78
CA LYS A 52 -15.40 -4.47 -8.95
C LYS A 52 -14.41 -5.58 -8.58
N PRO A 53 -14.29 -6.64 -9.39
CA PRO A 53 -13.28 -7.67 -9.18
C PRO A 53 -11.86 -7.10 -9.13
N ILE A 54 -11.01 -7.61 -8.25
CA ILE A 54 -9.60 -7.23 -8.14
C ILE A 54 -8.86 -7.48 -9.46
N GLY A 55 -9.22 -8.54 -10.19
CA GLY A 55 -8.64 -8.79 -11.52
C GLY A 55 -8.88 -7.67 -12.55
N SER A 56 -9.84 -6.77 -12.31
CA SER A 56 -10.10 -5.57 -13.13
C SER A 56 -9.44 -4.29 -12.59
N SER A 57 -8.75 -4.38 -11.45
CA SER A 57 -8.00 -3.28 -10.84
C SER A 57 -6.79 -2.92 -11.70
N PRO A 58 -6.40 -1.63 -11.78
CA PRO A 58 -5.10 -1.26 -12.35
C PRO A 58 -3.93 -1.88 -11.58
N LEU A 59 -4.12 -2.32 -10.34
CA LEU A 59 -3.09 -2.98 -9.55
C LEU A 59 -2.95 -4.48 -9.87
N ALA A 60 -3.76 -5.03 -10.77
CA ALA A 60 -3.67 -6.42 -11.18
C ALA A 60 -3.47 -6.53 -12.70
N SER A 61 -2.96 -7.67 -13.13
CA SER A 61 -2.84 -8.03 -14.54
C SER A 61 -3.38 -9.44 -14.77
N ARG A 62 -3.46 -9.86 -16.04
CA ARG A 62 -3.79 -11.25 -16.40
C ARG A 62 -2.81 -12.29 -15.84
N HIS A 63 -1.62 -11.87 -15.40
CA HIS A 63 -0.62 -12.75 -14.80
C HIS A 63 -0.69 -12.76 -13.26
N SER A 64 -1.60 -11.99 -12.67
CA SER A 64 -1.81 -11.96 -11.23
C SER A 64 -2.35 -13.31 -10.74
N ALA A 65 -1.71 -13.88 -9.73
CA ALA A 65 -2.09 -15.18 -9.19
C ALA A 65 -2.07 -15.19 -7.66
N LEU A 66 -3.13 -15.76 -7.08
CA LEU A 66 -3.27 -16.02 -5.65
C LEU A 66 -2.96 -17.48 -5.35
N PHE A 67 -2.08 -17.74 -4.38
CA PHE A 67 -1.72 -19.08 -3.93
C PHE A 67 -1.93 -19.20 -2.43
N LEU A 68 -2.62 -20.27 -2.03
CA LEU A 68 -2.73 -20.69 -0.63
C LEU A 68 -1.65 -21.72 -0.35
N ASP A 69 -0.88 -21.50 0.70
CA ASP A 69 0.11 -22.46 1.20
C ASP A 69 0.99 -23.06 0.08
N PRO A 70 1.62 -22.22 -0.77
CA PRO A 70 2.41 -22.70 -1.90
C PRO A 70 3.60 -23.54 -1.42
N ASP A 71 3.84 -24.67 -2.09
CA ASP A 71 4.99 -25.50 -1.79
C ASP A 71 6.29 -24.91 -2.35
N ASP A 72 7.34 -24.89 -1.52
CA ASP A 72 8.69 -24.40 -1.91
C ASP A 72 9.55 -25.52 -2.53
N HIS A 73 9.03 -26.76 -2.57
CA HIS A 73 9.73 -27.98 -2.98
C HIS A 73 9.43 -28.46 -4.40
N ASP A 74 8.67 -27.73 -5.23
CA ASP A 74 8.43 -28.15 -6.61
C ASP A 74 9.67 -27.90 -7.50
N GLU A 75 10.71 -28.70 -7.25
CA GLU A 75 11.72 -29.12 -8.24
C GLU A 75 11.10 -30.02 -9.32
N LYS A 76 9.83 -30.41 -9.19
CA LYS A 76 9.03 -30.92 -10.30
C LYS A 76 8.44 -29.74 -11.06
N ILE A 77 9.19 -29.29 -12.05
CA ILE A 77 8.91 -28.23 -13.05
C ILE A 77 7.54 -28.37 -13.78
N HIS A 78 6.69 -29.35 -13.44
CA HIS A 78 5.48 -29.71 -14.19
C HIS A 78 4.20 -29.88 -13.38
N THR A 79 4.17 -29.61 -12.07
CA THR A 79 2.90 -29.46 -11.35
C THR A 79 2.51 -27.98 -11.31
N PRO A 80 1.47 -27.55 -12.05
CA PRO A 80 1.01 -26.18 -11.94
C PRO A 80 0.45 -25.95 -10.54
N LEU A 81 1.08 -25.04 -9.78
CA LEU A 81 0.51 -24.55 -8.53
C LEU A 81 -0.94 -24.12 -8.79
N LYS A 82 -1.88 -24.66 -8.00
CA LYS A 82 -3.29 -24.34 -8.13
C LYS A 82 -3.53 -22.90 -7.67
N SER A 83 -3.55 -21.97 -8.62
CA SER A 83 -3.88 -20.57 -8.35
C SER A 83 -5.39 -20.40 -8.17
N ILE A 84 -5.79 -19.56 -7.22
CA ILE A 84 -7.17 -19.14 -7.03
C ILE A 84 -7.43 -17.92 -7.93
N PRO A 85 -8.51 -17.92 -8.73
CA PRO A 85 -8.89 -16.75 -9.50
C PRO A 85 -9.18 -15.55 -8.59
N LEU A 86 -8.61 -14.39 -8.91
CA LEU A 86 -8.92 -13.12 -8.23
C LEU A 86 -10.26 -12.50 -8.67
N ALA A 87 -11.01 -13.19 -9.54
CA ALA A 87 -12.28 -12.70 -10.09
C ALA A 87 -13.39 -12.62 -9.02
N ASP A 88 -13.33 -13.47 -7.99
CA ASP A 88 -14.37 -13.55 -6.96
C ASP A 88 -14.13 -12.57 -5.80
N ILE A 89 -12.95 -11.96 -5.73
CA ILE A 89 -12.60 -10.99 -4.69
C ILE A 89 -12.78 -9.59 -5.25
N THR A 90 -13.60 -8.80 -4.57
CA THR A 90 -14.01 -7.46 -5.04
C THR A 90 -13.49 -6.34 -4.15
N MET A 91 -13.21 -5.20 -4.78
CA MET A 91 -13.03 -3.90 -4.14
C MET A 91 -14.28 -3.04 -4.38
N ALA A 92 -14.47 -1.99 -3.58
CA ALA A 92 -15.59 -1.08 -3.64
C ALA A 92 -15.15 0.30 -4.15
N TYR A 93 -15.88 0.84 -5.14
CA TYR A 93 -15.63 2.14 -5.73
C TYR A 93 -16.93 2.93 -5.85
N GLY A 94 -16.92 4.21 -5.52
CA GLY A 94 -18.16 4.96 -5.48
C GLY A 94 -18.01 6.44 -5.23
N PHE A 95 -19.06 7.03 -4.68
CA PHE A 95 -19.18 8.46 -4.40
C PHE A 95 -20.17 8.69 -3.25
N PRO A 96 -20.08 9.83 -2.55
CA PRO A 96 -21.06 10.19 -1.52
C PRO A 96 -22.43 10.50 -2.15
N VAL A 97 -23.49 10.10 -1.46
CA VAL A 97 -24.87 10.21 -1.97
C VAL A 97 -25.37 11.65 -1.99
N GLU A 98 -25.04 12.45 -0.98
CA GLU A 98 -25.54 13.82 -0.84
C GLU A 98 -25.06 14.75 -1.96
N ASP A 99 -23.78 14.62 -2.34
CA ASP A 99 -23.20 15.34 -3.46
C ASP A 99 -22.25 14.41 -4.25
N PRO A 100 -22.77 13.66 -5.24
CA PRO A 100 -21.96 12.73 -6.04
C PRO A 100 -20.78 13.38 -6.78
N ALA A 101 -20.84 14.69 -7.04
CA ALA A 101 -19.78 15.41 -7.74
C ALA A 101 -18.68 15.91 -6.78
N SER A 102 -18.95 15.92 -5.48
CA SER A 102 -17.99 16.39 -4.46
C SER A 102 -16.76 15.50 -4.31
N GLY A 103 -16.86 14.23 -4.72
CA GLY A 103 -15.82 13.28 -4.39
C GLY A 103 -15.99 11.85 -4.85
N THR A 104 -15.00 11.04 -4.51
CA THR A 104 -14.92 9.62 -4.87
C THR A 104 -14.50 8.79 -3.67
N ALA A 105 -15.07 7.61 -3.53
CA ALA A 105 -14.72 6.61 -2.52
C ALA A 105 -14.03 5.41 -3.16
N GLU A 106 -12.96 4.92 -2.53
CA GLU A 106 -12.25 3.70 -2.89
C GLU A 106 -11.92 2.88 -1.64
N GLY A 107 -12.16 1.58 -1.69
CA GLY A 107 -11.92 0.72 -0.54
C GLY A 107 -12.48 -0.69 -0.75
N TYR A 108 -12.98 -1.28 0.33
CA TYR A 108 -13.67 -2.55 0.32
C TYR A 108 -14.74 -2.58 1.42
N ILE A 109 -15.67 -3.53 1.31
CA ILE A 109 -16.69 -3.80 2.33
C ILE A 109 -16.24 -5.06 3.07
N GLY A 110 -16.08 -4.94 4.39
CA GLY A 110 -15.73 -6.06 5.27
C GLY A 110 -16.88 -7.04 5.43
N GLU A 111 -16.57 -8.21 6.01
CA GLU A 111 -17.59 -9.22 6.34
C GLU A 111 -18.50 -8.78 7.50
N ASP A 112 -18.05 -7.80 8.27
CA ASP A 112 -18.80 -7.05 9.29
C ASP A 112 -19.73 -5.98 8.69
N HIS A 113 -19.85 -5.94 7.35
CA HIS A 113 -20.60 -4.94 6.60
C HIS A 113 -20.12 -3.50 6.81
N GLN A 114 -18.89 -3.29 7.29
CA GLN A 114 -18.31 -1.96 7.41
C GLN A 114 -17.52 -1.58 6.16
N PHE A 115 -17.44 -0.28 5.87
CA PHE A 115 -16.56 0.24 4.83
C PHE A 115 -15.14 0.42 5.38
N TYR A 116 -14.17 -0.06 4.64
CA TYR A 116 -12.75 0.18 4.86
C TYR A 116 -12.20 0.84 3.60
N GLY A 117 -11.60 2.02 3.73
CA GLY A 117 -11.14 2.73 2.56
C GLY A 117 -10.91 4.21 2.79
N VAL A 118 -10.96 4.95 1.68
CA VAL A 118 -10.81 6.40 1.65
C VAL A 118 -11.96 7.06 0.90
N LEU A 119 -12.29 8.27 1.34
CA LEU A 119 -13.22 9.17 0.69
C LEU A 119 -12.47 10.47 0.38
N HIS A 120 -12.31 10.77 -0.91
CA HIS A 120 -11.71 12.01 -1.39
C HIS A 120 -12.81 13.02 -1.66
N LEU A 121 -12.79 14.17 -0.97
CA LEU A 121 -13.74 15.28 -1.10
C LEU A 121 -12.97 16.56 -1.44
N GLY A 122 -12.88 16.90 -2.72
CA GLY A 122 -12.03 18.01 -3.20
C GLY A 122 -10.58 17.87 -2.71
N ASN A 123 -10.15 18.77 -1.81
CA ASN A 123 -8.80 18.78 -1.23
C ASN A 123 -8.67 17.98 0.08
N ARG A 124 -9.73 17.31 0.53
CA ARG A 124 -9.74 16.51 1.77
C ARG A 124 -9.74 15.03 1.44
N THR A 125 -8.89 14.27 2.09
CA THR A 125 -8.95 12.80 2.08
C THR A 125 -9.32 12.33 3.48
N LEU A 126 -10.43 11.61 3.58
CA LEU A 126 -10.92 11.01 4.80
C LEU A 126 -10.64 9.51 4.78
N HIS A 127 -10.12 8.97 5.87
CA HIS A 127 -9.86 7.54 6.03
C HIS A 127 -10.97 6.91 6.87
N ALA A 128 -11.48 5.76 6.42
CA ALA A 128 -12.55 5.08 7.11
C ALA A 128 -12.05 4.56 8.48
N ASP A 129 -12.82 4.85 9.53
CA ASP A 129 -12.61 4.36 10.88
C ASP A 129 -13.94 3.79 11.39
N PRO A 130 -14.29 2.56 10.99
CA PRO A 130 -15.60 1.99 11.30
C PRO A 130 -15.85 1.79 12.79
N TYR A 131 -14.78 1.71 13.59
CA TYR A 131 -14.84 1.44 15.03
C TYR A 131 -14.57 2.66 15.92
N GLY A 132 -14.18 3.81 15.35
CA GLY A 132 -13.84 5.00 16.11
C GLY A 132 -12.54 4.84 16.92
N ASN A 133 -11.67 3.91 16.52
CA ASN A 133 -10.46 3.55 17.25
C ASN A 133 -9.18 4.09 16.60
N ASP A 134 -9.29 4.74 15.44
CA ASP A 134 -8.16 5.38 14.77
C ASP A 134 -7.91 6.74 15.44
N ASP A 135 -7.45 6.71 16.69
CA ASP A 135 -7.03 7.90 17.40
C ASP A 135 -5.82 8.51 16.68
N PRO A 136 -5.97 9.68 16.01
CA PRO A 136 -4.88 10.29 15.28
C PRO A 136 -3.73 10.69 16.21
N THR A 137 -4.01 10.92 17.49
CA THR A 137 -3.03 11.33 18.50
C THR A 137 -2.28 10.15 19.11
N LYS A 138 -2.76 8.91 18.88
CA LYS A 138 -2.11 7.70 19.38
C LYS A 138 -0.83 7.43 18.61
N TYR A 139 0.25 7.20 19.36
CA TYR A 139 1.51 6.73 18.82
C TYR A 139 1.45 5.21 18.60
N PHE A 140 1.44 4.78 17.33
CA PHE A 140 1.33 3.37 16.96
C PHE A 140 2.69 2.66 16.89
N GLY A 141 3.76 3.39 16.57
CA GLY A 141 5.12 2.84 16.52
C GLY A 141 6.16 3.77 15.88
N ALA A 142 7.37 3.25 15.70
CA ALA A 142 8.52 4.00 15.19
C ALA A 142 9.01 3.44 13.85
N PHE A 143 9.72 4.30 13.12
CA PHE A 143 10.48 3.95 11.92
C PHE A 143 12.00 3.95 12.18
N GLU A 144 12.51 4.43 13.32
CA GLU A 144 13.97 4.56 13.63
C GLU A 144 14.90 3.37 13.32
N ASN A 145 14.39 2.14 13.17
CA ASN A 145 15.17 0.91 12.98
C ASN A 145 14.76 0.06 11.76
N ASP A 146 13.94 0.62 10.88
CA ASP A 146 13.34 -0.01 9.70
C ASP A 146 14.34 -0.28 8.55
N ASN A 147 15.41 0.51 8.46
CA ASN A 147 16.38 0.43 7.39
C ASN A 147 17.31 -0.78 7.56
N MET A 148 17.31 -1.66 6.58
CA MET A 148 18.24 -2.80 6.51
C MET A 148 19.22 -2.65 5.35
N ALA A 149 20.51 -2.72 5.67
CA ALA A 149 21.54 -2.93 4.66
C ALA A 149 21.62 -4.42 4.32
N ALA A 150 21.64 -4.76 3.03
CA ALA A 150 21.87 -6.14 2.63
C ALA A 150 23.28 -6.61 3.07
N PRO A 151 23.44 -7.86 3.51
CA PRO A 151 24.74 -8.42 3.85
C PRO A 151 25.74 -8.27 2.70
N ARG A 152 26.85 -7.55 2.95
CA ARG A 152 27.94 -7.44 1.99
C ARG A 152 28.73 -8.75 1.96
N PHE A 153 28.54 -9.55 0.92
CA PHE A 153 29.43 -10.68 0.67
C PHE A 153 30.79 -10.15 0.20
N ARG A 154 31.82 -10.29 1.04
CA ARG A 154 33.20 -9.90 0.70
C ARG A 154 33.63 -10.63 -0.58
N ARG A 155 33.68 -9.93 -1.71
CA ARG A 155 34.73 -10.20 -2.70
C ARG A 155 36.04 -9.78 -2.04
N ALA A 156 36.98 -10.72 -1.87
CA ALA A 156 38.32 -10.39 -1.41
C ALA A 156 38.88 -9.27 -2.33
N HIS A 157 39.41 -8.21 -1.71
CA HIS A 157 39.95 -6.98 -2.31
C HIS A 157 38.96 -5.93 -2.85
N ALA A 158 38.53 -5.03 -1.96
CA ALA A 158 38.77 -3.59 -2.12
C ALA A 158 38.35 -2.89 -0.81
N GLN A 159 39.36 -2.42 -0.08
CA GLN A 159 39.20 -1.65 1.15
C GLN A 159 39.10 -0.18 0.76
N TYR A 160 37.93 0.45 0.88
CA TYR A 160 37.83 1.91 0.93
C TYR A 160 36.68 2.33 1.85
N ASN A 161 36.98 3.28 2.74
CA ASN A 161 36.03 3.98 3.60
C ASN A 161 35.16 4.90 2.72
N VAL A 162 33.86 4.62 2.62
CA VAL A 162 32.87 5.35 1.79
C VAL A 162 31.97 6.21 2.68
N LEU A 163 32.54 6.90 3.68
CA LEU A 163 31.77 7.80 4.56
C LEU A 163 32.28 9.25 4.56
N GLU A 164 33.31 9.58 3.78
CA GLU A 164 33.89 10.94 3.82
C GLU A 164 33.89 11.71 2.51
N ARG A 165 33.38 11.16 1.40
CA ARG A 165 33.24 11.92 0.15
C ARG A 165 32.01 11.46 -0.62
N VAL A 166 30.92 12.20 -0.47
CA VAL A 166 29.91 12.29 -1.54
C VAL A 166 30.56 13.18 -2.60
N PRO A 167 31.04 12.67 -3.75
CA PRO A 167 31.66 13.53 -4.74
C PRO A 167 30.58 14.40 -5.35
N PHE A 168 30.88 15.70 -5.44
CA PHE A 168 30.24 16.65 -6.33
C PHE A 168 29.90 15.98 -7.67
N PHE A 169 28.62 16.02 -8.06
CA PHE A 169 28.04 15.43 -9.28
C PHE A 169 28.35 16.29 -10.52
N PRO A 170 29.13 15.79 -11.51
CA PRO A 170 29.27 16.47 -12.78
C PRO A 170 29.09 15.45 -13.92
N TYR A 171 27.87 14.97 -14.13
CA TYR A 171 27.50 14.29 -15.38
C TYR A 171 26.10 14.71 -15.80
N GLY A 172 26.02 15.28 -17.00
CA GLY A 172 24.79 15.70 -17.63
C GLY A 172 23.92 14.51 -18.01
N ILE A 173 22.65 14.60 -17.67
CA ILE A 173 21.59 13.71 -18.13
C ILE A 173 21.48 13.93 -19.64
N GLU A 174 21.70 12.89 -20.45
CA GLU A 174 21.24 12.92 -21.83
C GLU A 174 19.72 12.96 -21.82
N GLU A 175 19.15 14.16 -22.03
CA GLU A 175 17.73 14.35 -22.24
C GLU A 175 17.30 13.57 -23.51
N ARG A 176 16.73 12.37 -23.32
CA ARG A 176 15.83 11.83 -24.35
C ARG A 176 14.70 12.85 -24.49
N LYS A 177 14.60 13.49 -25.68
CA LYS A 177 13.51 14.41 -26.03
C LYS A 177 12.15 13.81 -25.60
N LYS A 178 11.61 14.31 -24.49
CA LYS A 178 10.27 13.96 -24.02
C LYS A 178 9.27 14.47 -25.07
N VAL A 179 8.42 13.57 -25.56
CA VAL A 179 7.23 13.97 -26.32
C VAL A 179 6.27 14.64 -25.32
N PRO A 180 5.75 15.85 -25.57
CA PRO A 180 4.80 16.47 -24.66
C PRO A 180 3.52 15.63 -24.61
N GLY A 181 3.12 15.16 -23.42
CA GLY A 181 1.73 14.73 -23.21
C GLY A 181 1.47 13.63 -22.18
N VAL A 182 2.32 12.62 -22.02
CA VAL A 182 2.10 11.53 -21.05
C VAL A 182 3.45 10.91 -20.65
N ALA A 183 3.85 11.00 -19.38
CA ALA A 183 4.96 10.19 -18.88
C ALA A 183 4.54 8.71 -18.93
N ARG A 184 5.29 7.88 -19.66
CA ARG A 184 5.04 6.42 -19.70
C ARG A 184 5.14 5.86 -18.29
N ALA A 185 4.15 5.04 -17.91
CA ALA A 185 4.12 4.46 -16.58
C ALA A 185 5.27 3.46 -16.45
N ARG A 186 6.03 3.55 -15.36
CA ARG A 186 7.04 2.54 -14.98
C ARG A 186 6.49 1.73 -13.82
N ILE A 187 6.17 0.46 -14.08
CA ILE A 187 5.42 -0.41 -13.18
C ILE A 187 6.36 -1.40 -12.50
N CYS A 188 6.34 -1.41 -11.16
CA CYS A 188 7.04 -2.38 -10.32
C CYS A 188 6.09 -3.52 -9.94
N ASP A 189 6.35 -4.72 -10.47
CA ASP A 189 5.59 -5.92 -10.11
C ASP A 189 5.89 -6.37 -8.67
N LEU A 190 4.85 -6.62 -7.88
CA LEU A 190 4.91 -6.97 -6.46
C LEU A 190 4.57 -8.44 -6.21
N LEU A 191 5.26 -9.03 -5.23
CA LEU A 191 4.82 -10.24 -4.52
C LEU A 191 4.33 -9.81 -3.14
N LEU A 192 3.06 -10.09 -2.83
CA LEU A 192 2.50 -9.89 -1.49
C LEU A 192 2.46 -11.23 -0.78
N LEU A 193 2.92 -11.28 0.47
CA LEU A 193 2.83 -12.46 1.32
C LEU A 193 2.11 -12.09 2.61
N ALA A 194 1.04 -12.80 2.94
CA ALA A 194 0.40 -12.78 4.24
C ALA A 194 0.88 -13.97 5.06
N ASP A 195 1.48 -13.70 6.22
CA ASP A 195 1.79 -14.78 7.16
C ASP A 195 0.53 -15.32 7.85
N LYS A 196 0.69 -16.46 8.54
CA LYS A 196 -0.45 -17.13 9.20
C LYS A 196 -1.09 -16.26 10.27
N GLU A 197 -0.28 -15.51 11.02
CA GLU A 197 -0.79 -14.63 12.06
C GLU A 197 -1.63 -13.49 11.47
N PHE A 198 -1.22 -12.93 10.33
CA PHE A 198 -2.02 -11.95 9.59
C PHE A 198 -3.34 -12.55 9.12
N PHE A 199 -3.30 -13.74 8.54
CA PHE A 199 -4.49 -14.46 8.11
C PHE A 199 -5.47 -14.72 9.27
N GLU A 200 -5.00 -15.24 10.40
CA GLU A 200 -5.86 -15.63 11.53
C GLU A 200 -6.30 -14.42 12.36
N LYS A 201 -5.35 -13.63 12.86
CA LYS A 201 -5.65 -12.60 13.87
C LYS A 201 -6.13 -11.30 13.27
N ASP A 202 -5.64 -10.94 12.09
CA ASP A 202 -5.95 -9.65 11.47
C ASP A 202 -7.14 -9.76 10.50
N ALA A 203 -7.16 -10.82 9.68
CA ALA A 203 -8.24 -11.04 8.71
C ALA A 203 -9.32 -12.03 9.18
N ASN A 204 -9.30 -12.48 10.44
CA ASN A 204 -10.27 -13.42 11.01
C ASN A 204 -10.42 -14.72 10.19
N SER A 205 -9.30 -15.24 9.69
CA SER A 205 -9.23 -16.43 8.82
C SER A 205 -10.04 -16.31 7.52
N SER A 206 -10.33 -15.08 7.05
CA SER A 206 -10.99 -14.82 5.77
C SER A 206 -9.97 -14.50 4.69
N LEU A 207 -9.93 -15.35 3.65
CA LEU A 207 -9.09 -15.13 2.47
C LEU A 207 -9.46 -13.83 1.74
N ASN A 208 -10.75 -13.53 1.64
CA ASN A 208 -11.24 -12.32 0.99
C ASN A 208 -10.77 -11.08 1.75
N HIS A 209 -10.83 -11.11 3.07
CA HIS A 209 -10.39 -10.01 3.92
C HIS A 209 -8.88 -9.80 3.80
N VAL A 210 -8.06 -10.87 3.89
CA VAL A 210 -6.60 -10.80 3.68
C VAL A 210 -6.26 -10.10 2.37
N VAL A 211 -6.86 -10.56 1.26
CA VAL A 211 -6.54 -10.04 -0.07
C VAL A 211 -6.99 -8.60 -0.23
N ARG A 212 -8.22 -8.26 0.19
CA ARG A 212 -8.74 -6.88 0.14
C ARG A 212 -7.86 -5.91 0.92
N ARG A 213 -7.42 -6.31 2.11
CA ARG A 213 -6.58 -5.49 2.99
C ARG A 213 -5.21 -5.22 2.38
N MET A 214 -4.52 -6.25 1.89
CA MET A 214 -3.24 -6.09 1.21
C MET A 214 -3.37 -5.22 -0.06
N MET A 215 -4.40 -5.46 -0.88
CA MET A 215 -4.63 -4.69 -2.10
C MET A 215 -4.98 -3.23 -1.82
N HIS A 216 -5.74 -2.95 -0.76
CA HIS A 216 -6.05 -1.59 -0.34
C HIS A 216 -4.78 -0.83 0.07
N ALA A 217 -3.92 -1.43 0.89
CA ALA A 217 -2.65 -0.82 1.28
C ALA A 217 -1.77 -0.50 0.05
N VAL A 218 -1.68 -1.43 -0.91
CA VAL A 218 -0.94 -1.19 -2.18
C VAL A 218 -1.57 -0.06 -3.00
N ALA A 219 -2.91 0.04 -3.05
CA ALA A 219 -3.60 1.12 -3.76
C ALA A 219 -3.25 2.50 -3.20
N GLN A 220 -3.22 2.63 -1.87
CA GLN A 220 -2.87 3.88 -1.22
C GLN A 220 -1.39 4.24 -1.45
N ALA A 221 -0.48 3.27 -1.41
CA ALA A 221 0.93 3.50 -1.73
C ALA A 221 1.12 3.87 -3.21
N ASP A 222 0.39 3.24 -4.14
CA ASP A 222 0.43 3.54 -5.58
C ASP A 222 0.04 5.00 -5.86
N ILE A 223 -0.98 5.54 -5.19
CA ILE A 223 -1.38 6.95 -5.32
C ILE A 223 -0.21 7.88 -4.93
N ILE A 224 0.47 7.61 -3.82
CA ILE A 224 1.58 8.44 -3.34
C ILE A 224 2.73 8.44 -4.36
N PHE A 225 3.11 7.26 -4.87
CA PHE A 225 4.19 7.14 -5.86
C PHE A 225 3.83 7.74 -7.22
N ARG A 226 2.58 7.60 -7.67
CA ARG A 226 2.12 8.16 -8.95
C ARG A 226 2.06 9.67 -8.94
N ASN A 227 1.77 10.28 -7.79
CA ASN A 227 1.71 11.73 -7.63
C ASN A 227 3.10 12.35 -7.40
N ALA A 228 4.13 11.55 -7.16
CA ALA A 228 5.47 12.03 -6.93
C ALA A 228 6.17 12.44 -8.25
N ASP A 229 6.57 13.69 -8.29
CA ASP A 229 7.59 14.22 -9.20
C ASP A 229 8.95 14.03 -8.51
N PHE A 230 9.66 12.95 -8.85
CA PHE A 230 10.95 12.57 -8.26
C PHE A 230 12.10 13.36 -8.87
N ASN A 231 12.02 13.70 -10.15
CA ASN A 231 13.06 14.47 -10.85
C ASN A 231 12.89 16.00 -10.74
N GLU A 232 11.84 16.47 -10.05
CA GLU A 232 11.54 17.87 -9.77
C GLU A 232 11.35 18.72 -11.05
N ASP A 233 10.82 18.12 -12.13
CA ASP A 233 10.60 18.81 -13.40
C ASP A 233 9.20 19.43 -13.56
N GLY A 234 8.37 19.31 -12.52
CA GLY A 234 7.01 19.81 -12.45
C GLY A 234 5.95 18.81 -12.94
N ILE A 235 6.35 17.60 -13.35
CA ILE A 235 5.45 16.54 -13.85
C ILE A 235 5.71 15.24 -13.07
N PRO A 236 4.68 14.60 -12.51
CA PRO A 236 4.86 13.31 -11.86
C PRO A 236 5.49 12.24 -12.77
N ASP A 237 6.44 11.48 -12.22
CA ASP A 237 7.24 10.48 -12.95
C ASP A 237 6.45 9.22 -13.35
N ASN A 238 5.19 9.11 -12.90
CA ASN A 238 4.27 8.00 -13.14
C ASN A 238 4.86 6.63 -12.77
N ILE A 239 5.54 6.56 -11.62
CA ILE A 239 5.95 5.29 -11.00
C ILE A 239 4.72 4.67 -10.35
N GLY A 240 4.47 3.39 -10.59
CA GLY A 240 3.36 2.68 -9.98
C GLY A 240 3.63 1.20 -9.76
N PHE A 241 2.62 0.51 -9.26
CA PHE A 241 2.71 -0.89 -8.84
C PHE A 241 1.69 -1.79 -9.52
N SER A 242 2.03 -3.07 -9.60
CA SER A 242 1.16 -4.14 -10.09
C SER A 242 1.41 -5.38 -9.24
N VAL A 243 0.37 -6.02 -8.74
CA VAL A 243 0.48 -7.20 -7.88
C VAL A 243 0.51 -8.43 -8.77
N LYS A 244 1.69 -9.02 -8.92
CA LYS A 244 1.90 -10.23 -9.71
C LYS A 244 1.52 -11.47 -8.92
N TYR A 245 1.92 -11.55 -7.65
CA TYR A 245 1.65 -12.72 -6.83
C TYR A 245 1.10 -12.34 -5.46
N ILE A 246 0.10 -13.09 -5.00
CA ILE A 246 -0.38 -13.05 -3.63
C ILE A 246 -0.19 -14.44 -3.03
N LEU A 247 0.54 -14.52 -1.93
CA LEU A 247 0.78 -15.73 -1.16
C LEU A 247 0.10 -15.59 0.19
N VAL A 248 -0.75 -16.55 0.57
CA VAL A 248 -1.37 -16.56 1.89
C VAL A 248 -1.00 -17.86 2.59
N LEU A 249 -0.32 -17.74 3.73
CA LEU A 249 0.05 -18.88 4.57
C LEU A 249 -1.10 -19.12 5.55
N THR A 250 -1.72 -20.30 5.51
CA THR A 250 -2.85 -20.64 6.41
C THR A 250 -2.48 -21.78 7.37
N SER A 251 -1.49 -22.60 7.03
CA SER A 251 -1.04 -23.72 7.84
C SER A 251 0.22 -23.41 8.68
N ASN A 252 0.36 -24.06 9.83
CA ASN A 252 1.60 -23.98 10.61
C ASN A 252 2.79 -24.54 9.83
N ASP A 253 2.60 -25.61 9.03
CA ASP A 253 3.69 -26.25 8.29
C ASP A 253 4.35 -25.28 7.30
N THR A 254 3.54 -24.66 6.44
CA THR A 254 4.02 -23.68 5.46
C THR A 254 4.59 -22.44 6.12
N ASN A 255 3.96 -21.93 7.19
CA ASN A 255 4.45 -20.78 7.93
C ASN A 255 5.82 -21.05 8.56
N THR A 256 5.99 -22.20 9.23
CA THR A 256 7.28 -22.64 9.79
C THR A 256 8.31 -22.92 8.69
N ARG A 257 7.89 -23.33 7.50
CA ARG A 257 8.81 -23.51 6.36
C ARG A 257 9.41 -22.19 5.89
N VAL A 258 8.58 -21.16 5.73
CA VAL A 258 9.01 -19.83 5.26
C VAL A 258 9.74 -19.08 6.38
N PHE A 259 9.15 -19.05 7.56
CA PHE A 259 9.58 -18.20 8.66
C PHE A 259 10.23 -18.94 9.81
N GLY A 260 10.43 -20.26 9.76
CA GLY A 260 10.96 -21.03 10.91
C GLY A 260 10.12 -20.88 12.17
N ASP A 261 10.71 -21.25 13.30
CA ASP A 261 10.12 -20.96 14.60
C ASP A 261 10.34 -19.48 14.93
N LEU A 262 9.26 -18.70 14.86
CA LEU A 262 9.21 -17.34 15.35
C LEU A 262 8.93 -17.43 16.86
N LEU A 263 9.84 -16.94 17.70
CA LEU A 263 9.61 -16.91 19.15
C LEU A 263 8.46 -15.95 19.45
N THR A 264 7.31 -16.50 19.84
CA THR A 264 6.08 -15.75 20.06
C THR A 264 5.97 -15.28 21.51
N ASP A 265 6.76 -14.25 21.85
CA ASP A 265 6.41 -13.38 22.97
C ASP A 265 5.40 -12.30 22.50
N LYS A 266 5.27 -11.18 23.22
CA LYS A 266 4.44 -10.04 22.79
C LYS A 266 4.89 -9.39 21.47
N ALA A 267 6.11 -9.66 21.00
CA ALA A 267 6.67 -9.16 19.76
C ALA A 267 7.79 -10.08 19.24
N ILE A 268 8.06 -10.03 17.93
CA ILE A 268 9.12 -10.81 17.27
C ILE A 268 10.25 -9.92 16.74
N ASP A 269 11.39 -10.51 16.41
CA ASP A 269 12.49 -9.81 15.72
C ASP A 269 12.16 -9.62 14.22
N GLY A 270 11.77 -8.39 13.87
CA GLY A 270 11.45 -8.00 12.50
C GLY A 270 12.62 -8.14 11.51
N ARG A 271 13.87 -7.98 11.97
CA ARG A 271 15.05 -8.17 11.10
C ARG A 271 15.26 -9.64 10.78
N ALA A 272 15.12 -10.51 11.79
CA ALA A 272 15.15 -11.95 11.57
C ALA A 272 14.00 -12.41 10.66
N TYR A 273 12.80 -11.86 10.85
CA TYR A 273 11.64 -12.11 10.00
C TYR A 273 11.91 -11.73 8.54
N LEU A 274 12.38 -10.51 8.26
CA LEU A 274 12.68 -10.04 6.91
C LEU A 274 13.79 -10.88 6.24
N MET A 275 14.83 -11.27 7.00
CA MET A 275 15.90 -12.15 6.54
C MET A 275 15.43 -13.59 6.20
N ARG A 276 14.33 -14.05 6.82
CA ARG A 276 13.70 -15.34 6.49
C ARG A 276 12.83 -15.19 5.24
N PHE A 277 12.04 -14.12 5.14
CA PHE A 277 11.26 -13.80 3.93
C PHE A 277 12.13 -13.72 2.67
N ALA A 278 13.29 -13.06 2.75
CA ALA A 278 14.26 -12.93 1.66
C ALA A 278 14.71 -14.27 1.03
N ARG A 279 14.46 -15.41 1.68
CA ARG A 279 14.82 -16.75 1.15
C ARG A 279 13.83 -17.26 0.12
N LEU A 280 12.62 -16.72 0.04
CA LEU A 280 11.58 -17.19 -0.87
C LEU A 280 12.06 -17.10 -2.34
N ARG A 281 11.99 -18.22 -3.08
CA ARG A 281 12.56 -18.31 -4.44
C ARG A 281 11.89 -17.36 -5.44
N ARG A 282 10.56 -17.22 -5.32
CA ARG A 282 9.72 -16.43 -6.24
C ARG A 282 9.96 -14.92 -6.17
N LEU A 283 10.68 -14.44 -5.16
CA LEU A 283 11.14 -13.05 -5.10
C LEU A 283 12.03 -12.66 -6.28
N SER A 284 12.68 -13.64 -6.92
CA SER A 284 13.47 -13.44 -8.15
C SER A 284 12.65 -13.11 -9.40
N GLU A 285 11.32 -13.24 -9.35
CA GLU A 285 10.41 -13.04 -10.49
C GLU A 285 9.64 -11.71 -10.44
N VAL A 286 9.89 -10.90 -9.40
CA VAL A 286 9.19 -9.64 -9.11
C VAL A 286 10.17 -8.50 -8.88
N CYS A 287 9.68 -7.27 -9.00
CA CYS A 287 10.45 -6.08 -8.70
C CYS A 287 10.69 -5.93 -7.18
N LEU A 288 9.66 -6.16 -6.38
CA LEU A 288 9.70 -6.01 -4.92
C LEU A 288 8.75 -7.00 -4.22
N GLY A 289 9.19 -7.59 -3.10
CA GLY A 289 8.39 -8.43 -2.23
C GLY A 289 7.96 -7.70 -0.96
N VAL A 290 6.70 -7.87 -0.56
CA VAL A 290 6.08 -7.26 0.61
C VAL A 290 5.50 -8.35 1.49
N ALA A 291 5.96 -8.46 2.74
CA ALA A 291 5.37 -9.33 3.74
C ALA A 291 4.46 -8.55 4.70
N PHE A 292 3.21 -8.97 4.81
CA PHE A 292 2.23 -8.50 5.78
C PHE A 292 2.23 -9.45 6.98
N SER A 293 2.66 -8.95 8.14
CA SER A 293 2.75 -9.74 9.35
C SER A 293 1.67 -9.40 10.35
N GLY A 294 1.01 -10.42 10.90
CA GLY A 294 0.11 -10.26 12.05
C GLY A 294 0.84 -10.14 13.38
N HIS A 295 2.17 -10.21 13.38
CA HIS A 295 2.99 -10.07 14.59
C HIS A 295 3.38 -8.62 14.82
N ALA A 296 3.48 -8.22 16.09
CA ALA A 296 4.17 -6.99 16.46
C ALA A 296 5.69 -7.21 16.37
N PHE A 297 6.45 -6.20 15.94
CA PHE A 297 7.90 -6.25 15.97
C PHE A 297 8.48 -5.60 17.22
N HIS A 298 9.69 -6.04 17.63
CA HIS A 298 10.42 -5.42 18.74
C HIS A 298 10.57 -3.90 18.55
N ASN A 299 10.67 -3.18 19.67
CA ASN A 299 10.77 -1.72 19.72
C ASN A 299 9.58 -0.96 19.09
N ARG A 300 8.42 -1.62 18.92
CA ARG A 300 7.24 -1.05 18.24
C ARG A 300 7.55 -0.61 16.81
N THR A 301 8.44 -1.34 16.14
CA THR A 301 8.79 -1.12 14.73
C THR A 301 7.57 -1.47 13.86
N LEU A 302 7.13 -0.55 12.98
CA LEU A 302 5.96 -0.79 12.13
C LEU A 302 6.30 -1.45 10.80
N GLY A 303 7.52 -1.26 10.31
CA GLY A 303 7.99 -1.85 9.07
C GLY A 303 9.51 -1.97 9.03
N LEU A 304 10.01 -2.79 8.10
CA LEU A 304 11.42 -2.88 7.76
C LEU A 304 11.57 -3.09 6.26
N SER A 305 12.61 -2.50 5.67
CA SER A 305 12.93 -2.66 4.26
C SER A 305 14.44 -2.78 4.04
N PHE A 306 14.84 -3.63 3.08
CA PHE A 306 16.18 -3.48 2.51
C PHE A 306 16.24 -2.22 1.66
N THR A 307 17.19 -1.34 1.97
CA THR A 307 17.31 -0.05 1.30
C THR A 307 18.17 -0.19 0.04
N SER A 308 17.71 0.36 -1.09
CA SER A 308 18.57 0.42 -2.28
C SER A 308 19.67 1.44 -2.07
N LEU A 309 20.93 1.06 -2.34
CA LEU A 309 22.08 1.97 -2.21
C LEU A 309 22.54 2.53 -3.57
N GLY A 310 21.74 2.35 -4.63
CA GLY A 310 22.06 2.81 -5.99
C GLY A 310 23.22 2.06 -6.69
N GLY A 311 23.35 2.30 -7.99
CA GLY A 311 24.29 1.59 -8.88
C GLY A 311 25.75 2.07 -8.84
N GLY A 312 26.33 2.31 -7.65
CA GLY A 312 27.78 2.54 -7.54
C GLY A 312 28.59 1.33 -8.04
N MET A 313 29.83 1.56 -8.50
CA MET A 313 30.76 0.50 -8.96
C MET A 313 31.00 -0.54 -7.84
N GLY A 314 30.18 -1.59 -7.84
CA GLY A 314 30.09 -2.56 -6.75
C GLY A 314 28.71 -3.20 -6.60
N GLY A 315 27.65 -2.58 -7.15
CA GLY A 315 26.29 -3.13 -7.18
C GLY A 315 25.82 -3.49 -5.78
N ALA A 316 25.42 -2.50 -5.00
CA ALA A 316 24.97 -2.78 -3.64
C ALA A 316 23.67 -3.60 -3.68
N ALA A 317 23.69 -4.74 -2.98
CA ALA A 317 22.51 -5.57 -2.80
C ALA A 317 21.45 -4.83 -1.96
N GLY A 318 20.17 -5.10 -2.24
CA GLY A 318 19.03 -4.57 -1.48
C GLY A 318 18.14 -3.58 -2.24
N GLY A 319 16.87 -3.57 -1.86
CA GLY A 319 15.85 -2.70 -2.46
C GLY A 319 15.34 -3.23 -3.81
N LEU A 320 14.64 -2.38 -4.55
CA LEU A 320 14.00 -2.81 -5.80
C LEU A 320 15.00 -3.44 -6.79
N CYS A 321 14.52 -4.40 -7.58
CA CYS A 321 15.32 -5.07 -8.59
C CYS A 321 16.60 -5.74 -8.05
N ASP A 322 16.72 -6.08 -6.76
CA ASP A 322 17.82 -6.89 -6.27
C ASP A 322 17.82 -8.28 -6.92
N ARG A 323 19.01 -8.80 -7.25
CA ARG A 323 19.14 -10.13 -7.86
C ARG A 323 19.38 -11.18 -6.80
N ARG A 324 18.70 -12.32 -6.96
CA ARG A 324 18.89 -13.47 -6.09
C ARG A 324 20.36 -13.92 -6.06
N ALA A 325 20.96 -13.91 -4.89
CA ALA A 325 22.32 -14.36 -4.62
C ALA A 325 22.38 -15.19 -3.34
N TYR A 326 23.15 -16.28 -3.34
CA TYR A 326 23.33 -17.16 -2.17
C TYR A 326 22.01 -17.62 -1.52
N GLY A 327 21.02 -17.94 -2.36
CA GLY A 327 19.70 -18.39 -1.92
C GLY A 327 18.83 -17.29 -1.28
N ARG A 328 19.13 -16.01 -1.52
CA ARG A 328 18.36 -14.88 -0.99
C ARG A 328 18.15 -13.80 -2.06
N SER A 329 17.03 -13.12 -2.00
CA SER A 329 16.75 -11.89 -2.74
C SER A 329 16.43 -10.80 -1.73
N PHE A 330 17.14 -9.68 -1.78
CA PHE A 330 17.00 -8.55 -0.86
C PHE A 330 16.09 -7.44 -1.42
N ASN A 331 15.27 -7.75 -2.41
CA ASN A 331 14.17 -6.92 -2.87
C ASN A 331 12.94 -7.16 -2.01
N THR A 332 13.07 -6.97 -0.69
CA THR A 332 12.01 -7.29 0.26
C THR A 332 11.83 -6.23 1.33
N LEU A 333 10.57 -6.05 1.73
CA LEU A 333 10.17 -5.33 2.93
C LEU A 333 9.10 -6.12 3.70
N ALA A 334 8.87 -5.76 4.95
CA ALA A 334 7.83 -6.32 5.81
C ALA A 334 7.15 -5.22 6.62
N ILE A 335 5.84 -5.35 6.86
CA ILE A 335 5.06 -4.44 7.70
C ILE A 335 4.29 -5.23 8.77
N ALA A 336 4.19 -4.65 9.97
CA ALA A 336 3.47 -5.20 11.11
C ALA A 336 2.06 -4.61 11.19
N HIS A 337 1.06 -5.49 11.31
CA HIS A 337 -0.35 -5.11 11.50
C HIS A 337 -0.84 -5.24 12.95
N ALA A 338 0.02 -5.71 13.85
CA ALA A 338 -0.27 -5.80 15.27
C ALA A 338 0.65 -4.90 16.09
N THR A 339 0.15 -4.48 17.25
CA THR A 339 0.92 -3.75 18.26
C THR A 339 1.21 -4.65 19.46
N THR A 340 2.10 -4.23 20.35
CA THR A 340 2.41 -4.99 21.59
C THR A 340 1.28 -4.93 22.63
N GLU A 341 0.27 -4.09 22.40
CA GLU A 341 -0.97 -4.03 23.17
C GLU A 341 -1.92 -5.14 22.70
N ALA A 342 -2.40 -5.95 23.64
CA ALA A 342 -3.29 -7.06 23.33
C ALA A 342 -4.56 -6.58 22.62
N MET A 343 -4.90 -7.22 21.50
CA MET A 343 -6.07 -6.89 20.66
C MET A 343 -6.01 -5.53 19.94
N SER A 344 -4.90 -4.79 20.02
CA SER A 344 -4.73 -3.54 19.27
C SER A 344 -4.05 -3.79 17.93
N ARG A 345 -4.75 -3.45 16.85
CA ARG A 345 -4.29 -3.52 15.46
C ARG A 345 -3.77 -2.17 14.99
N VAL A 346 -2.90 -2.21 14.00
CA VAL A 346 -2.48 -0.99 13.28
C VAL A 346 -3.62 -0.57 12.34
N PRO A 347 -4.09 0.68 12.42
CA PRO A 347 -5.10 1.23 11.51
C PRO A 347 -4.71 1.10 10.04
N GLU A 348 -5.70 0.96 9.16
CA GLU A 348 -5.46 0.82 7.71
C GLU A 348 -4.70 2.02 7.13
N ARG A 349 -5.04 3.23 7.59
CA ARG A 349 -4.33 4.45 7.22
C ARG A 349 -2.84 4.37 7.57
N ILE A 350 -2.52 3.88 8.77
CA ILE A 350 -1.13 3.79 9.25
C ILE A 350 -0.39 2.65 8.55
N ALA A 351 -1.05 1.53 8.28
CA ALA A 351 -0.48 0.42 7.52
C ALA A 351 -0.14 0.84 6.07
N ALA A 352 -1.03 1.57 5.39
CA ALA A 352 -0.80 2.12 4.06
C ALA A 352 0.38 3.10 4.02
N LEU A 353 0.45 4.02 5.00
CA LEU A 353 1.57 4.96 5.14
C LEU A 353 2.89 4.23 5.42
N THR A 354 2.86 3.24 6.30
CA THR A 354 4.02 2.38 6.61
C THR A 354 4.49 1.66 5.34
N LEU A 355 3.57 1.09 4.56
CA LEU A 355 3.94 0.45 3.30
C LEU A 355 4.62 1.42 2.32
N ALA A 356 4.07 2.63 2.15
CA ALA A 356 4.65 3.65 1.30
C ALA A 356 6.05 4.10 1.79
N HIS A 357 6.23 4.23 3.10
CA HIS A 357 7.51 4.53 3.75
C HIS A 357 8.55 3.44 3.44
N GLU A 358 8.23 2.18 3.71
CA GLU A 358 9.14 1.05 3.45
C GLU A 358 9.44 0.90 1.95
N MET A 359 8.46 1.16 1.08
CA MET A 359 8.69 1.24 -0.35
C MET A 359 9.66 2.38 -0.69
N GLY A 360 9.57 3.53 -0.03
CA GLY A 360 10.55 4.62 -0.16
C GLY A 360 11.99 4.15 0.12
N HIS A 361 12.20 3.38 1.18
CA HIS A 361 13.48 2.74 1.46
C HIS A 361 13.90 1.75 0.38
N SER A 362 12.98 0.89 -0.08
CA SER A 362 13.24 -0.01 -1.22
C SER A 362 13.66 0.76 -2.48
N PHE A 363 13.21 2.01 -2.66
CA PHE A 363 13.59 2.92 -3.73
C PHE A 363 14.81 3.81 -3.40
N GLY A 364 15.44 3.60 -2.25
CA GLY A 364 16.71 4.20 -1.87
C GLY A 364 16.62 5.51 -1.08
N ALA A 365 15.42 5.92 -0.65
CA ALA A 365 15.30 7.00 0.31
C ALA A 365 15.86 6.59 1.68
N HIS A 366 16.28 7.58 2.46
CA HIS A 366 16.65 7.44 3.87
C HIS A 366 15.72 8.32 4.72
N HIS A 367 15.76 8.18 6.04
CA HIS A 367 14.94 9.04 6.88
C HIS A 367 15.30 10.51 6.71
N ASP A 368 14.27 11.33 6.61
CA ASP A 368 14.37 12.77 6.43
C ASP A 368 15.13 13.46 7.58
N ASP A 369 15.02 12.90 8.79
CA ASP A 369 15.69 13.40 10.00
C ASP A 369 17.22 13.27 9.95
N ASN A 370 17.74 12.37 9.11
CA ASN A 370 19.17 12.16 8.94
C ASN A 370 19.83 13.23 8.05
N PHE A 371 19.04 14.04 7.35
CA PHE A 371 19.58 15.12 6.53
C PHE A 371 19.77 16.40 7.36
N PRO A 372 20.87 17.13 7.13
CA PRO A 372 21.09 18.42 7.80
C PRO A 372 20.11 19.49 7.31
N ASN A 373 19.47 19.30 6.14
CA ASN A 373 18.49 20.24 5.62
C ASN A 373 17.16 20.12 6.39
N PRO A 374 16.74 21.14 7.17
CA PRO A 374 15.49 21.09 7.92
C PRO A 374 14.25 21.05 7.02
N GLU A 375 14.34 21.50 5.76
CA GLU A 375 13.22 21.47 4.80
C GLU A 375 12.80 20.05 4.41
N CYS A 376 13.61 19.04 4.72
CA CYS A 376 13.28 17.66 4.42
C CYS A 376 12.36 17.01 5.47
N ARG A 377 12.20 17.61 6.66
CA ARG A 377 11.46 17.01 7.78
C ARG A 377 9.95 17.17 7.65
N GLY A 378 9.20 16.25 8.27
CA GLY A 378 7.74 16.31 8.34
C GLY A 378 7.02 15.71 7.13
N TYR A 379 7.74 14.95 6.30
CA TYR A 379 7.25 14.23 5.13
C TYR A 379 7.17 12.72 5.40
N LEU A 380 6.74 11.95 4.39
CA LEU A 380 6.55 10.51 4.46
C LEU A 380 7.75 9.75 5.05
N MET A 381 8.99 10.18 4.78
CA MET A 381 10.21 9.48 5.23
C MET A 381 10.70 9.94 6.61
N GLY A 382 9.86 10.56 7.44
CA GLY A 382 10.20 10.82 8.85
C GLY A 382 10.41 9.53 9.65
N SER A 383 11.35 9.55 10.62
CA SER A 383 11.74 8.39 11.45
C SER A 383 10.71 7.97 12.51
N GLN A 384 9.59 8.68 12.62
CA GLN A 384 8.55 8.47 13.63
C GLN A 384 7.18 8.39 12.95
N SER A 385 6.30 7.51 13.43
CA SER A 385 4.89 7.59 13.00
C SER A 385 4.28 8.86 13.60
N SER A 386 4.04 9.85 12.75
CA SER A 386 3.53 11.14 13.21
C SER A 386 2.13 10.99 13.80
N THR A 387 1.95 11.47 15.03
CA THR A 387 0.65 11.60 15.71
C THR A 387 -0.13 12.83 15.23
N VAL A 388 0.41 13.60 14.28
CA VAL A 388 -0.25 14.76 13.69
C VAL A 388 -0.56 14.42 12.24
N VAL A 389 -1.86 14.36 11.93
CA VAL A 389 -2.34 14.22 10.55
C VAL A 389 -2.00 15.50 9.79
N ASN A 390 -0.87 15.48 9.09
CA ASN A 390 -0.47 16.52 8.16
C ASN A 390 -0.49 15.92 6.74
N GLY A 391 -0.97 16.69 5.75
CA GLY A 391 -0.96 16.28 4.34
C GLY A 391 0.45 15.91 3.84
N LEU A 392 1.48 16.54 4.41
CA LEU A 392 2.89 16.26 4.08
C LEU A 392 3.31 14.81 4.36
N ASN A 393 2.65 14.11 5.29
CA ASN A 393 2.96 12.70 5.58
C ASN A 393 2.60 11.76 4.41
N PHE A 394 1.87 12.26 3.40
CA PHE A 394 1.53 11.54 2.16
C PHE A 394 2.40 11.98 0.97
N GLU A 395 3.44 12.78 1.20
CA GLU A 395 4.34 13.28 0.17
C GLU A 395 5.80 12.95 0.50
N PHE A 396 6.60 12.70 -0.53
CA PHE A 396 8.04 12.60 -0.37
C PHE A 396 8.68 13.99 -0.27
N SER A 397 9.61 14.15 0.67
CA SER A 397 10.44 15.35 0.76
C SER A 397 11.33 15.53 -0.46
N LEU A 398 11.88 16.72 -0.66
CA LEU A 398 12.88 16.97 -1.71
C LEU A 398 14.14 16.11 -1.54
N CYS A 399 14.55 15.79 -0.29
CA CYS A 399 15.70 14.91 -0.03
C CYS A 399 15.41 13.49 -0.50
N SER A 400 14.23 12.98 -0.14
CA SER A 400 13.78 11.64 -0.52
C SER A 400 13.62 11.51 -2.03
N LYS A 401 13.00 12.51 -2.68
CA LYS A 401 12.80 12.54 -4.14
C LYS A 401 14.10 12.40 -4.92
N ARG A 402 15.13 13.16 -4.55
CA ARG A 402 16.45 13.13 -5.22
C ARG A 402 17.14 11.78 -5.11
N LEU A 403 17.07 11.13 -3.94
CA LEU A 403 17.64 9.79 -3.77
C LEU A 403 16.88 8.75 -4.59
N ILE A 404 15.55 8.81 -4.58
CA ILE A 404 14.72 7.91 -5.38
C ILE A 404 14.99 8.11 -6.88
N ALA A 405 15.11 9.35 -7.36
CA ALA A 405 15.46 9.66 -8.75
C ALA A 405 16.83 9.06 -9.13
N ALA A 406 17.84 9.18 -8.25
CA ALA A 406 19.15 8.58 -8.46
C ALA A 406 19.09 7.04 -8.52
N THR A 407 18.31 6.41 -7.64
CA THR A 407 18.07 4.96 -7.69
C THR A 407 17.36 4.57 -8.99
N LEU A 408 16.30 5.28 -9.37
CA LEU A 408 15.55 5.02 -10.61
C LEU A 408 16.43 5.16 -11.87
N SER A 409 17.47 5.98 -11.83
CA SER A 409 18.42 6.10 -12.94
C SER A 409 19.36 4.90 -13.10
N SER A 410 19.53 4.07 -12.06
CA SER A 410 20.58 3.03 -12.01
C SER A 410 20.07 1.62 -11.67
N MET A 411 18.97 1.51 -10.93
CA MET A 411 18.43 0.27 -10.34
C MET A 411 16.95 0.04 -10.68
N SER A 412 16.48 0.51 -11.84
CA SER A 412 15.08 0.36 -12.30
C SER A 412 14.88 -0.65 -13.42
N TYR A 413 15.88 -1.47 -13.73
CA TYR A 413 15.89 -2.35 -14.92
C TYR A 413 14.79 -3.44 -14.92
N CYS A 414 14.12 -3.66 -13.79
CA CYS A 414 13.01 -4.60 -13.67
C CYS A 414 11.62 -3.93 -13.74
N LEU A 415 11.55 -2.60 -13.81
CA LEU A 415 10.29 -1.87 -13.98
C LEU A 415 9.84 -1.98 -15.44
N MET A 416 8.57 -2.31 -15.64
CA MET A 416 7.99 -2.43 -16.97
C MET A 416 7.43 -1.09 -17.43
N GLU A 417 7.73 -0.68 -18.66
CA GLU A 417 7.09 0.48 -19.26
C GLU A 417 5.73 0.08 -19.85
N GLU A 418 4.67 0.76 -19.41
CA GLU A 418 3.33 0.58 -19.96
C GLU A 418 2.71 1.94 -20.33
N ASP A 419 1.98 1.96 -21.45
CA ASP A 419 1.15 3.10 -21.83
C ASP A 419 -0.13 3.10 -20.99
N ARG A 420 0.01 3.37 -19.68
CA ARG A 420 -1.13 3.53 -18.75
C ARG A 420 -1.41 4.99 -18.45
N PRO A 421 -2.68 5.44 -18.56
CA PRO A 421 -3.06 6.76 -18.08
C PRO A 421 -2.91 6.82 -16.55
N TYR A 422 -2.49 7.98 -16.03
CA TYR A 422 -2.46 8.28 -14.60
C TYR A 422 -3.41 9.44 -14.31
N CYS A 423 -4.00 9.46 -13.11
CA CYS A 423 -4.82 10.57 -12.64
C CYS A 423 -3.91 11.70 -12.16
N GLY A 424 -4.06 12.91 -12.69
CA GLY A 424 -3.25 14.08 -12.28
C GLY A 424 -2.89 15.06 -13.40
N ASN A 425 -3.15 14.73 -14.67
CA ASN A 425 -2.90 15.60 -15.83
C ASN A 425 -4.16 16.37 -16.31
N GLY A 426 -5.19 16.49 -15.47
CA GLY A 426 -6.47 17.09 -15.89
C GLY A 426 -7.26 16.24 -16.89
N LEU A 427 -6.80 15.03 -17.25
CA LEU A 427 -7.64 14.01 -17.83
C LEU A 427 -8.26 13.23 -16.67
N MET A 428 -9.59 13.32 -16.53
CA MET A 428 -10.35 12.33 -15.79
C MET A 428 -9.88 10.96 -16.29
N SER A 429 -9.22 10.16 -15.45
CA SER A 429 -9.17 8.72 -15.69
C SER A 429 -10.62 8.31 -15.91
N LEU A 430 -10.95 7.93 -17.14
CA LEU A 430 -12.28 7.50 -17.56
C LEU A 430 -12.66 6.24 -16.79
N MET A 431 -13.04 6.40 -15.52
CA MET A 431 -13.79 5.41 -14.77
C MET A 431 -15.30 5.48 -15.09
N PHE A 432 -15.69 6.45 -15.93
CA PHE A 432 -17.02 6.56 -16.51
C PHE A 432 -16.91 6.52 -18.03
N SER A 433 -16.94 5.32 -18.60
CA SER A 433 -17.58 5.19 -19.91
C SER A 433 -19.05 5.58 -19.68
N LYS A 434 -19.49 6.70 -20.24
CA LYS A 434 -20.90 6.88 -20.56
C LYS A 434 -21.21 5.75 -21.54
N GLU A 435 -21.82 4.67 -21.06
CA GLU A 435 -22.62 3.83 -21.93
C GLU A 435 -23.78 4.71 -22.39
N THR A 436 -23.69 5.15 -23.64
CA THR A 436 -24.81 5.72 -24.42
C THR A 436 -25.85 4.66 -24.71
#